data_AF-A0A7J0A787-F1
#
_entry.id   AF-A0A7J0A787-F1
#
_cell.length_a   1.000
_cell.length_b   1.000
_cell.length_c   1.000
_cell.angle_alpha   90.00
_cell.angle_beta   90.00
_cell.angle_gamma   90.00
#
_symmetry.space_group_name_H-M   'P 1'
#
loop_
_entity.id
_entity.type
_entity.pdbx_description
1 polymer ?
#
loop_
_entity_poly.entity_id
_entity_poly.type
_entity_poly.pdbx_seq_one_letter_code
_entity_poly.pdbx_strand_id
1 'polypeptide(L)' 'MGITENHLTAIKQEKVELLEYILSPSNLNLAYKQVKSNKGSGGIDRMEVDELLPYLRCHKDKLITSIYDG' A
#
# COMPACT_ATOMS: atom_id res chain seq x y z
N MET A 1 -22.93 0.75 -25.78
CA MET A 1 -22.81 1.70 -24.65
C MET A 1 -22.79 0.86 -23.38
N GLY A 2 -21.74 0.73 -22.58
CA GLY A 2 -20.35 1.15 -22.60
C GLY A 2 -19.80 0.48 -21.33
N ILE A 3 -19.06 -0.61 -21.48
CA ILE A 3 -18.34 -1.19 -20.34
C ILE A 3 -16.98 -0.53 -20.40
N THR A 4 -16.83 0.57 -19.66
CA THR A 4 -15.61 1.36 -19.60
C THR A 4 -14.47 0.54 -19.02
N GLU A 5 -13.43 0.41 -19.84
CA GLU A 5 -12.01 0.39 -19.48
C GLU A 5 -11.61 -0.55 -18.35
N ASN A 6 -11.28 -1.77 -18.74
CA ASN A 6 -10.26 -2.56 -18.06
C ASN A 6 -8.88 -1.92 -18.35
N HIS A 7 -8.61 -0.75 -17.76
CA HIS A 7 -7.26 -0.16 -17.71
C HIS A 7 -6.43 -0.86 -16.64
N LEU A 8 -6.32 -2.19 -16.76
CA LEU A 8 -5.16 -2.91 -16.26
C LEU A 8 -4.09 -2.68 -17.32
N THR A 9 -3.47 -1.49 -17.31
CA THR A 9 -2.26 -1.24 -18.08
C THR A 9 -1.32 -2.38 -17.78
N ALA A 10 -1.06 -3.18 -18.81
CA ALA A 10 -0.27 -4.38 -18.77
C ALA A 10 1.01 -4.12 -17.97
N ILE A 11 0.99 -4.57 -16.73
CA ILE A 11 2.19 -4.80 -15.94
C ILE A 11 2.87 -5.98 -16.64
N LYS A 12 3.59 -5.67 -17.72
CA LYS A 12 4.74 -6.45 -18.18
C LYS A 12 5.80 -6.27 -17.10
N GLN A 13 5.60 -6.91 -15.95
CA GLN A 13 6.62 -6.98 -14.92
C GLN A 13 6.99 -8.44 -14.76
N GLU A 14 8.24 -8.75 -15.08
CA GLU A 14 8.86 -9.94 -14.54
C GLU A 14 8.69 -9.91 -13.02
N LYS A 15 8.46 -11.07 -12.40
CA LYS A 15 8.05 -11.21 -10.99
C LYS A 15 8.92 -10.44 -9.97
N VAL A 16 10.16 -10.10 -10.36
CA VAL A 16 11.18 -9.33 -9.62
C VAL A 16 11.02 -7.81 -9.78
N GLU A 17 9.95 -7.32 -10.42
CA GLU A 17 9.63 -5.89 -10.44
C GLU A 17 8.35 -5.58 -9.65
N LEU A 18 7.55 -6.59 -9.32
CA LEU A 18 6.27 -6.38 -8.65
C LEU A 18 6.45 -6.06 -7.16
N LEU A 19 7.36 -6.75 -6.45
CA LEU A 19 7.58 -6.49 -5.03
C LEU A 19 8.19 -5.09 -4.82
N GLU A 20 9.13 -4.74 -5.67
CA GLU A 20 9.81 -3.46 -5.79
C GLU A 20 8.80 -2.35 -6.10
N TYR A 21 7.87 -2.61 -7.01
CA TYR A 21 6.76 -1.70 -7.29
C TYR A 21 5.83 -1.54 -6.09
N ILE A 22 5.41 -2.65 -5.45
CA ILE A 22 4.54 -2.65 -4.27
C ILE A 22 5.16 -1.81 -3.14
N LEU A 23 6.45 -1.99 -2.89
CA LEU A 23 7.19 -1.32 -1.81
C LEU A 23 7.76 0.04 -2.22
N SER A 24 7.53 0.49 -3.46
CA SER A 24 7.99 1.80 -3.92
C SER A 24 7.35 2.94 -3.11
N PRO A 25 8.09 4.02 -2.77
CA PRO A 25 7.54 5.14 -2.01
C PRO A 25 6.30 5.76 -2.67
N SER A 26 6.26 5.79 -4.00
CA SER A 26 5.11 6.30 -4.75
C SER A 26 3.86 5.45 -4.53
N ASN A 27 3.97 4.12 -4.66
CA ASN A 27 2.85 3.20 -4.47
C ASN A 27 2.37 3.20 -3.01
N LEU A 28 3.28 3.15 -2.04
CA LEU A 28 2.93 3.17 -0.61
C LEU A 28 2.21 4.46 -0.20
N ASN A 29 2.61 5.61 -0.76
CA ASN A 29 1.92 6.88 -0.50
C ASN A 29 0.51 6.91 -1.10
N LEU A 30 0.30 6.31 -2.28
CA LEU A 30 -1.03 6.16 -2.88
C LEU A 30 -1.90 5.23 -2.03
N ALA A 31 -1.36 4.09 -1.59
CA ALA A 31 -2.05 3.15 -0.72
C ALA A 31 -2.47 3.79 0.61
N TYR A 32 -1.56 4.54 1.26
CA TYR A 32 -1.88 5.28 2.49
C TYR A 32 -3.05 6.25 2.28
N LYS A 33 -3.02 7.06 1.20
CA LYS A 33 -4.11 8.00 0.90
C LYS A 33 -5.44 7.28 0.66
N GLN A 34 -5.41 6.13 -0.01
CA GLN A 34 -6.62 5.35 -0.25
C GLN A 34 -7.21 4.79 1.04
N VAL A 35 -6.38 4.20 1.92
CA VAL A 35 -6.83 3.73 3.24
C VAL A 35 -7.41 4.88 4.06
N LYS A 36 -6.73 6.04 4.04
CA LYS A 36 -7.21 7.24 4.73
C LYS A 36 -8.57 7.71 4.23
N SER A 37 -8.79 7.65 2.92
CA SER A 37 -10.05 8.04 2.27
C SER A 37 -11.18 7.04 2.56
N ASN A 38 -10.88 5.74 2.55
CA ASN A 38 -11.85 4.68 2.82
C ASN A 38 -12.43 4.78 4.24
N LYS A 39 -11.63 5.27 5.19
CA LYS A 39 -11.94 5.24 6.63
C LYS A 39 -12.16 3.78 7.08
N GLY A 40 -12.58 3.59 8.32
CA GLY A 40 -12.84 2.27 8.89
C GLY A 40 -12.59 2.27 10.39
N SER A 41 -13.11 1.26 11.06
CA SER A 41 -12.78 0.98 12.46
C SER A 41 -11.41 0.31 12.56
N GLY A 42 -10.71 0.52 13.67
CA GLY A 42 -9.49 -0.20 13.98
C GLY A 42 -9.66 -1.72 13.94
N GLY A 43 -8.56 -2.41 13.62
CA GLY A 43 -8.50 -3.87 13.57
C GLY A 43 -8.39 -4.50 14.96
N ILE A 44 -7.75 -5.67 15.02
CA ILE A 44 -7.47 -6.38 16.29
C ILE A 44 -6.58 -5.53 17.22
N ASP A 45 -5.66 -4.76 16.64
CA ASP A 45 -4.78 -3.82 17.33
C ASP A 45 -5.48 -2.52 17.77
N ARG A 46 -6.74 -2.33 17.33
CA ARG A 46 -7.56 -1.14 17.59
C ARG A 46 -6.94 0.16 17.10
N MET A 47 -6.01 0.11 16.15
CA MET A 47 -5.40 1.31 15.59
C MET A 47 -6.38 2.04 14.70
N GLU A 48 -6.66 3.29 15.02
CA GLU A 48 -7.54 4.13 14.21
C GLU A 48 -6.80 4.70 12.99
N VAL A 49 -7.55 5.06 11.95
CA VAL A 49 -6.98 5.55 10.68
C VAL A 49 -6.21 6.87 10.86
N ASP A 50 -6.47 7.63 11.93
CA ASP A 50 -5.70 8.83 12.31
C ASP A 50 -4.30 8.50 12.86
N GLU A 51 -4.13 7.33 13.47
CA GLU A 51 -2.88 6.87 14.09
C GLU A 51 -1.94 6.20 13.08
N LEU A 52 -2.47 5.82 11.90
CA LEU A 52 -1.73 5.11 10.85
C LEU A 52 -0.50 5.88 10.36
N LEU A 53 -0.59 7.18 10.11
CA LEU A 53 0.53 7.96 9.59
C LEU A 53 1.71 8.07 10.59
N PRO A 54 1.48 8.46 11.86
CA PRO A 54 2.52 8.38 12.90
C PRO A 54 3.16 6.99 12.99
N TYR A 55 2.33 5.94 12.95
CA TYR A 55 2.82 4.56 13.03
C TYR A 55 3.75 4.20 11.87
N LEU A 56 3.32 4.45 10.62
CA LEU A 56 4.12 4.18 9.43
C LEU A 56 5.42 4.99 9.40
N ARG A 57 5.41 6.25 9.87
CA ARG A 57 6.64 7.05 9.95
C ARG A 57 7.68 6.46 10.89
N CYS A 58 7.25 5.88 12.01
CA CYS A 58 8.13 5.27 13.00
C CYS A 58 8.63 3.87 12.55
N HIS A 59 7.81 3.10 11.84
CA HIS A 59 8.07 1.68 11.58
C HIS A 59 8.33 1.32 10.12
N LYS A 60 8.21 2.27 9.16
CA LYS A 60 8.29 1.97 7.71
C LYS A 60 9.49 1.13 7.32
N ASP A 61 10.68 1.48 7.80
CA ASP A 61 11.91 0.85 7.34
C ASP A 61 11.96 -0.61 7.82
N LYS A 62 11.54 -0.86 9.08
CA LYS A 62 11.40 -2.21 9.61
C LYS A 62 10.35 -3.03 8.84
N LEU A 63 9.19 -2.45 8.54
CA LEU A 63 8.13 -3.14 7.81
C LEU A 63 8.58 -3.51 6.39
N ILE A 64 9.24 -2.60 5.68
CA ILE A 64 9.76 -2.83 4.34
C ILE A 64 10.81 -3.94 4.36
N THR A 65 11.79 -3.87 5.26
CA THR A 65 12.82 -4.91 5.41
C THR A 65 12.20 -6.27 5.72
N SER A 66 11.27 -6.35 6.68
CA SER A 66 10.61 -7.62 7.00
C SER A 66 9.80 -8.21 5.84
N ILE A 67 9.21 -7.37 4.96
CA ILE A 67 8.52 -7.87 3.78
C ILE A 67 9.51 -8.36 2.71
N TYR A 68 10.67 -7.71 2.57
CA TYR A 68 11.72 -8.13 1.64
C TYR A 68 12.40 -9.44 2.04
N ASP A 69 12.69 -9.60 3.34
CA ASP A 69 13.45 -10.75 3.84
C ASP A 69 12.62 -12.03 3.97
N GLY A 70 11.28 -11.90 4.04
CA GLY A 70 10.35 -13.01 4.24
C GLY A 70 10.30 -13.53 5.68
#